data_AF-A0A5E4JXU3-F1
#
_entry.id   AF-A0A5E4JXU3-F1
#
_cell.length_a   1.000
_cell.length_b   1.000
_cell.length_c   1.000
_cell.angle_alpha   90.00
_cell.angle_beta   90.00
_cell.angle_gamma   90.00
#
_symmetry.space_group_name_H-M   'P 1'
#
loop_
_entity.id
_entity.type
_entity.pdbx_description
1 polymer ?
#
loop_
_entity_poly.entity_id
_entity_poly.type
_entity_poly.pdbx_seq_one_letter_code
_entity_poly.pdbx_strand_id
1 'polypeptide(L)'
;MRISIWIGFLTFGIGILLSYLAKAMIQTQTAGAMQTTAATIASIIFVLFSATMLGTGAGLVIHWIFGFAKHWKAFVAEIVFSVVILIIGIGASLMSGNIWTGMQEFVAFLTASIALFVLSFITMFGGIFEGFKSVKEYIEKRGKNGKPAKVRAKVRRV
;
A
#
# COMPACT_ATOMS: atom_id res chain seq x y z
N MET A 1 7.03 10.94 13.53
CA MET A 1 6.09 9.93 12.97
C MET A 1 5.41 10.53 11.74
N ARG A 2 5.41 9.86 10.57
CA ARG A 2 4.81 10.42 9.35
C ARG A 2 3.28 10.44 9.48
N ILE A 3 2.64 11.58 9.19
CA ILE A 3 1.18 11.77 9.27
C ILE A 3 0.40 10.74 8.44
N SER A 4 0.99 10.24 7.34
CA SER A 4 0.41 9.21 6.47
C SER A 4 0.07 7.89 7.18
N ILE A 5 0.74 7.59 8.31
CA ILE A 5 0.51 6.38 9.11
C ILE A 5 -0.88 6.41 9.75
N TRP A 6 -1.23 7.56 10.31
CA TRP A 6 -2.52 7.75 10.97
C TRP A 6 -3.67 7.63 9.98
N ILE A 7 -3.48 8.10 8.74
CA ILE A 7 -4.48 7.96 7.67
C ILE A 7 -4.71 6.48 7.35
N GLY A 8 -3.63 5.68 7.23
CA GLY A 8 -3.73 4.23 7.00
C GLY A 8 -4.48 3.51 8.13
N PHE A 9 -4.09 3.73 9.38
CA PHE A 9 -4.76 3.11 10.54
C PHE A 9 -6.22 3.54 10.69
N LEU A 10 -6.52 4.82 10.47
CA LEU A 10 -7.88 5.35 10.58
C LEU A 10 -8.77 4.78 9.46
N THR A 11 -8.26 4.73 8.23
CA THR A 11 -8.97 4.10 7.09
C THR A 11 -9.20 2.62 7.33
N PHE A 12 -8.20 1.89 7.83
CA PHE A 12 -8.32 0.48 8.17
C PHE A 12 -9.31 0.24 9.31
N GLY A 13 -9.25 1.05 10.38
CA GLY A 13 -10.17 0.97 11.51
C GLY A 13 -11.62 1.23 11.12
N ILE A 14 -11.87 2.25 10.30
CA ILE A 14 -13.20 2.49 9.71
C ILE A 14 -13.62 1.30 8.84
N GLY A 15 -12.72 0.78 8.00
CA GLY A 15 -12.98 -0.39 7.16
C GLY A 15 -13.39 -1.63 7.98
N ILE A 16 -12.74 -1.89 9.12
CA ILE A 16 -13.13 -2.97 10.03
C ILE A 16 -14.54 -2.74 10.57
N LEU A 17 -14.83 -1.53 11.03
CA LEU A 17 -16.12 -1.19 11.63
C LEU A 17 -17.26 -1.32 10.59
N LEU A 18 -17.03 -0.83 9.36
CA LEU A 18 -17.95 -1.01 8.24
C LEU A 18 -18.07 -2.47 7.80
N SER A 19 -17.01 -3.27 7.89
CA SER A 19 -17.04 -4.70 7.58
C SER A 19 -17.94 -5.47 8.54
N TYR A 20 -17.96 -5.12 9.84
CA TYR A 20 -18.91 -5.69 10.79
C TYR A 20 -20.37 -5.33 10.46
N LEU A 21 -20.61 -4.07 10.08
CA LEU A 21 -21.94 -3.64 9.64
C LEU A 21 -22.36 -4.35 8.33
N ALA A 22 -21.43 -4.52 7.40
CA ALA A 22 -21.67 -5.23 6.14
C ALA A 22 -22.02 -6.69 6.41
N LYS A 23 -21.36 -7.34 7.37
CA LYS A 23 -21.69 -8.71 7.78
C LYS A 23 -23.11 -8.82 8.35
N ALA A 24 -23.53 -7.88 9.19
CA ALA A 24 -24.90 -7.82 9.70
C ALA A 24 -25.92 -7.61 8.57
N MET A 25 -25.62 -6.72 7.63
CA MET A 25 -26.47 -6.51 6.44
C MET A 25 -26.56 -7.77 5.57
N ILE A 26 -25.44 -8.44 5.30
CA ILE A 26 -25.42 -9.69 4.54
C ILE A 26 -26.29 -10.75 5.23
N GLN A 27 -26.21 -10.88 6.55
CA GLN A 27 -27.05 -11.82 7.30
C GLN A 27 -28.55 -11.51 7.11
N THR A 28 -28.96 -10.24 7.20
CA THR A 28 -30.36 -9.85 6.98
C THR A 28 -30.85 -10.11 5.55
N GLN A 29 -29.99 -9.94 4.55
CA GLN A 29 -30.28 -10.27 3.15
C GLN A 29 -30.44 -11.78 2.96
N THR A 30 -29.54 -12.58 3.55
CA THR A 30 -29.58 -14.05 3.45
C THR A 30 -30.76 -14.68 4.18
N ALA A 31 -31.30 -14.01 5.22
CA ALA A 31 -32.49 -14.42 5.94
C ALA A 31 -33.81 -14.03 5.22
N GLY A 32 -33.74 -13.34 4.08
CA GLY A 32 -34.92 -12.92 3.31
C GLY A 32 -35.71 -11.74 3.91
N ALA A 33 -35.19 -11.09 4.95
CA ALA A 33 -35.91 -10.04 5.68
C ALA A 33 -35.98 -8.68 4.95
N MET A 34 -35.14 -8.45 3.93
CA MET A 34 -35.08 -7.20 3.16
C MET A 34 -35.03 -7.46 1.64
N GLN A 35 -36.17 -7.85 1.04
CA GLN A 35 -36.27 -8.15 -0.39
C GLN A 35 -36.79 -6.99 -1.26
N THR A 36 -36.63 -5.74 -0.84
CA THR A 36 -36.88 -4.62 -1.77
C THR A 36 -35.65 -4.43 -2.66
N THR A 37 -35.86 -4.23 -3.96
CA THR A 37 -34.78 -3.99 -4.93
C THR A 37 -33.84 -2.87 -4.48
N ALA A 38 -34.40 -1.80 -3.89
CA ALA A 38 -33.63 -0.68 -3.35
C ALA A 38 -32.71 -1.09 -2.17
N ALA A 39 -33.21 -1.90 -1.23
CA ALA A 39 -32.41 -2.38 -0.10
C ALA A 39 -31.30 -3.33 -0.54
N THR A 40 -31.55 -4.19 -1.53
CA THR A 40 -30.53 -5.09 -2.10
C THR A 40 -29.43 -4.29 -2.79
N ILE A 41 -29.77 -3.29 -3.61
CA ILE A 41 -28.79 -2.43 -4.29
C ILE A 41 -27.96 -1.65 -3.26
N ALA A 42 -28.60 -1.04 -2.26
CA ALA A 42 -27.89 -0.33 -1.19
C ALA A 42 -26.93 -1.24 -0.43
N SER A 43 -27.34 -2.49 -0.18
CA SER A 43 -26.49 -3.50 0.48
C SER A 43 -25.28 -3.86 -0.36
N ILE A 44 -25.44 -4.06 -1.68
CA ILE A 44 -24.31 -4.32 -2.59
C ILE A 44 -23.31 -3.16 -2.54
N ILE A 45 -23.78 -1.93 -2.70
CA ILE A 45 -22.92 -0.73 -2.71
C ILE A 45 -22.18 -0.62 -1.38
N PHE A 46 -22.88 -0.81 -0.26
CA PHE A 46 -22.29 -0.73 1.07
C PHE A 46 -21.22 -1.81 1.30
N VAL A 47 -21.50 -3.06 0.91
CA VAL A 47 -20.55 -4.17 1.01
C VAL A 47 -19.29 -3.87 0.19
N LEU A 48 -19.44 -3.43 -1.07
CA LEU A 48 -18.31 -3.06 -1.94
C LEU A 48 -17.50 -1.89 -1.36
N PHE A 49 -18.18 -0.86 -0.85
CA PHE A 49 -17.54 0.29 -0.24
C PHE A 49 -16.73 -0.10 1.01
N SER A 50 -17.35 -0.89 1.91
CA SER A 50 -16.68 -1.37 3.13
C SER A 50 -15.45 -2.22 2.80
N ALA A 51 -15.56 -3.13 1.83
CA ALA A 51 -14.46 -3.97 1.37
C ALA A 51 -13.32 -3.13 0.77
N THR A 52 -13.64 -2.14 -0.05
CA THR A 52 -12.66 -1.23 -0.65
C THR A 52 -11.91 -0.42 0.41
N MET A 53 -12.62 0.12 1.41
CA MET A 53 -11.98 0.84 2.52
C MET A 53 -11.07 -0.07 3.35
N LEU A 54 -11.54 -1.28 3.67
CA LEU A 54 -10.74 -2.27 4.41
C LEU A 54 -9.48 -2.65 3.63
N GLY A 55 -9.62 -2.95 2.33
CA GLY A 55 -8.51 -3.31 1.46
C GLY A 55 -7.49 -2.18 1.30
N THR A 56 -7.96 -0.96 1.05
CA THR A 56 -7.09 0.23 0.93
C THR A 56 -6.34 0.51 2.24
N GLY A 57 -7.04 0.45 3.37
CA GLY A 57 -6.43 0.62 4.69
C GLY A 57 -5.36 -0.44 4.97
N ALA A 58 -5.65 -1.71 4.69
CA ALA A 58 -4.70 -2.79 4.87
C ALA A 58 -3.46 -2.61 3.97
N GLY A 59 -3.66 -2.26 2.69
CA GLY A 59 -2.56 -2.01 1.76
C GLY A 59 -1.66 -0.86 2.19
N LEU A 60 -2.23 0.23 2.70
CA LEU A 60 -1.48 1.37 3.24
C LEU A 60 -0.66 1.01 4.47
N VAL A 61 -1.23 0.22 5.39
CA VAL A 61 -0.52 -0.25 6.59
C VAL A 61 0.65 -1.15 6.21
N ILE A 62 0.46 -2.09 5.28
CA ILE A 62 1.52 -2.99 4.83
C ILE A 62 2.62 -2.23 4.10
N HIS A 63 2.27 -1.30 3.21
CA HIS A 63 3.25 -0.43 2.54
C HIS A 63 4.10 0.34 3.55
N TRP A 64 3.47 0.85 4.61
CA TRP A 64 4.21 1.52 5.68
C TRP A 64 5.18 0.60 6.42
N ILE A 65 4.79 -0.64 6.73
CA ILE A 65 5.68 -1.63 7.37
C ILE A 65 6.93 -1.85 6.52
N PHE A 66 6.77 -1.94 5.19
CA PHE A 66 7.90 -2.09 4.27
C PHE A 66 8.69 -0.79 4.04
N GLY A 67 8.07 0.37 4.26
CA GLY A 67 8.70 1.69 4.16
C GLY A 67 9.88 1.92 5.12
N PHE A 68 10.14 1.02 6.08
CA PHE A 68 11.34 1.02 6.92
C PHE A 68 12.54 0.29 6.30
N ALA A 69 12.33 -0.52 5.27
CA ALA A 69 13.39 -1.25 4.58
C ALA A 69 14.07 -0.38 3.52
N LYS A 70 15.24 -0.83 3.02
CA LYS A 70 15.89 -0.21 1.86
C LYS A 70 14.94 -0.26 0.65
N HIS A 71 14.76 0.87 -0.05
CA HIS A 71 13.79 1.07 -1.14
C HIS A 71 13.68 -0.10 -2.13
N TRP A 72 14.79 -0.66 -2.60
CA TRP A 72 14.77 -1.80 -3.52
C TRP A 72 14.20 -3.09 -2.91
N LYS A 73 14.53 -3.36 -1.63
CA LYS A 73 13.99 -4.54 -0.92
C LYS A 73 12.51 -4.34 -0.58
N ALA A 74 12.12 -3.11 -0.22
CA ALA A 74 10.72 -2.76 0.02
C ALA A 74 9.88 -2.96 -1.24
N PHE A 75 10.35 -2.45 -2.39
CA PHE A 75 9.68 -2.64 -3.69
C PHE A 75 9.43 -4.12 -4.03
N VAL A 76 10.46 -4.97 -3.95
CA VAL A 76 10.32 -6.40 -4.26
C VAL A 76 9.36 -7.08 -3.27
N ALA A 77 9.47 -6.76 -1.98
CA ALA A 77 8.57 -7.29 -0.96
C ALA A 77 7.12 -6.88 -1.20
N GLU A 78 6.86 -5.62 -1.57
CA GLU A 78 5.52 -5.10 -1.86
C GLU A 78 4.88 -5.76 -3.08
N ILE A 79 5.65 -6.00 -4.16
CA ILE A 79 5.17 -6.75 -5.32
C ILE A 79 4.82 -8.20 -4.93
N VAL A 80 5.72 -8.90 -4.24
CA VAL A 80 5.46 -10.28 -3.83
C VAL A 80 4.23 -10.35 -2.92
N PHE A 81 4.12 -9.45 -1.94
CA PHE A 81 2.94 -9.38 -1.06
C PHE A 81 1.67 -9.05 -1.81
N SER A 82 1.69 -8.14 -2.80
CA SER A 82 0.50 -7.83 -3.59
C SER A 82 -0.06 -9.07 -4.31
N VAL A 83 0.81 -9.93 -4.84
CA VAL A 83 0.41 -11.17 -5.51
C VAL A 83 -0.10 -12.20 -4.49
N VAL A 84 0.61 -12.38 -3.37
CA VAL A 84 0.21 -13.30 -2.31
C VAL A 84 -1.15 -12.93 -1.74
N ILE A 85 -1.40 -11.64 -1.48
CA ILE A 85 -2.68 -11.12 -0.97
C ILE A 85 -3.81 -11.42 -1.95
N LEU A 86 -3.58 -11.28 -3.26
CA LEU A 86 -4.58 -11.62 -4.27
C LEU A 86 -4.94 -13.11 -4.24
N ILE A 87 -3.94 -13.99 -4.16
CA ILE A 87 -4.14 -15.45 -4.08
C ILE A 87 -4.91 -15.82 -2.82
N ILE A 88 -4.54 -15.23 -1.68
CA ILE A 88 -5.27 -15.41 -0.41
C ILE A 88 -6.72 -14.94 -0.57
N GLY A 89 -6.95 -13.81 -1.24
CA GLY A 89 -8.29 -13.29 -1.51
C GLY A 89 -9.16 -14.22 -2.34
N ILE A 90 -8.59 -14.82 -3.39
CA ILE A 90 -9.28 -15.84 -4.20
C ILE A 90 -9.62 -17.05 -3.32
N GLY A 91 -8.68 -17.54 -2.52
CA GLY A 91 -8.90 -18.66 -1.61
C GLY A 91 -9.98 -18.39 -0.57
N ALA A 92 -9.91 -17.24 0.12
CA ALA A 92 -10.89 -16.83 1.12
C ALA A 92 -12.30 -16.75 0.52
N SER A 93 -12.42 -16.09 -0.66
CA SER A 93 -13.68 -15.97 -1.38
C SER A 93 -14.35 -17.32 -1.66
N LEU A 94 -13.56 -18.29 -2.12
CA LEU A 94 -14.03 -19.65 -2.43
C LEU A 94 -14.40 -20.45 -1.16
N MET A 95 -13.76 -20.18 -0.03
CA MET A 95 -14.00 -20.87 1.24
C MET A 95 -15.11 -20.24 2.09
N SER A 96 -15.60 -19.05 1.72
CA SER A 96 -16.56 -18.25 2.50
C SER A 96 -17.93 -18.90 2.73
N GLY A 97 -18.31 -19.90 1.93
CA GLY A 97 -19.59 -20.62 2.04
C GLY A 97 -20.84 -19.79 1.70
N ASN A 98 -20.69 -18.49 1.43
CA ASN A 98 -21.76 -17.58 1.04
C ASN A 98 -21.23 -16.57 0.01
N ILE A 99 -21.90 -16.48 -1.15
CA ILE A 99 -21.50 -15.60 -2.25
C ILE A 99 -21.34 -14.13 -1.84
N TRP A 100 -22.15 -13.65 -0.90
CA TRP A 100 -22.07 -12.28 -0.40
C TRP A 100 -20.81 -12.02 0.41
N THR A 101 -20.48 -12.95 1.31
CA THR A 101 -19.24 -12.89 2.11
C THR A 101 -18.03 -13.10 1.21
N GLY A 102 -18.10 -14.05 0.28
CA GLY A 102 -17.02 -14.30 -0.67
C GLY A 102 -16.74 -13.11 -1.58
N MET A 103 -17.77 -12.37 -2.01
CA MET A 103 -17.61 -11.14 -2.78
C MET A 103 -16.95 -10.04 -1.93
N GLN A 104 -17.37 -9.86 -0.68
CA GLN A 104 -16.78 -8.89 0.24
C GLN A 104 -15.29 -9.17 0.47
N GLU A 105 -14.94 -10.42 0.76
CA GLU A 105 -13.56 -10.86 0.97
C GLU A 105 -12.73 -10.65 -0.30
N PHE A 106 -13.21 -11.14 -1.45
CA PHE A 106 -12.50 -10.97 -2.72
C PHE A 106 -12.19 -9.51 -3.02
N VAL A 107 -13.17 -8.62 -2.89
CA VAL A 107 -12.99 -7.18 -3.16
C VAL A 107 -12.00 -6.57 -2.18
N ALA A 108 -12.07 -6.91 -0.89
CA ALA A 108 -11.13 -6.38 0.10
C ALA A 108 -9.68 -6.78 -0.21
N PHE A 109 -9.44 -8.06 -0.51
CA PHE A 109 -8.10 -8.55 -0.86
C PHE A 109 -7.64 -8.02 -2.23
N LEU A 110 -8.52 -7.91 -3.22
CA LEU A 110 -8.21 -7.32 -4.52
C LEU A 110 -7.79 -5.86 -4.37
N THR A 111 -8.56 -5.06 -3.63
CA THR A 111 -8.21 -3.66 -3.38
C THR A 111 -6.90 -3.53 -2.60
N ALA A 112 -6.66 -4.38 -1.60
CA ALA A 112 -5.38 -4.39 -0.88
C ALA A 112 -4.20 -4.72 -1.80
N SER A 113 -4.37 -5.70 -2.69
CA SER A 113 -3.38 -6.09 -3.70
C SER A 113 -3.07 -4.93 -4.64
N ILE A 114 -4.09 -4.31 -5.22
CA ILE A 114 -3.93 -3.16 -6.13
C ILE A 114 -3.26 -1.99 -5.42
N ALA A 115 -3.69 -1.66 -4.19
CA ALA A 115 -3.12 -0.57 -3.41
C ALA A 115 -1.63 -0.79 -3.17
N LEU A 116 -1.24 -1.99 -2.71
CA LEU A 116 0.17 -2.33 -2.51
C LEU A 116 0.97 -2.33 -3.80
N PHE A 117 0.41 -2.87 -4.88
CA PHE A 117 1.07 -2.89 -6.17
C PHE A 117 1.38 -1.48 -6.66
N VAL A 118 0.39 -0.58 -6.63
CA VAL A 118 0.57 0.83 -7.03
C VAL A 118 1.57 1.54 -6.12
N LEU A 119 1.46 1.37 -4.80
CA LEU A 119 2.39 1.98 -3.83
C LEU A 119 3.82 1.50 -4.02
N SER A 120 4.04 0.26 -4.48
CA SER A 120 5.38 -0.27 -4.74
C SER A 120 6.15 0.54 -5.78
N PHE A 121 5.47 1.01 -6.84
CA PHE A 121 6.10 1.88 -7.83
C PHE A 121 6.49 3.23 -7.24
N ILE A 122 5.69 3.77 -6.32
CA ILE A 122 6.02 5.00 -5.60
C ILE A 122 7.29 4.81 -4.77
N THR A 123 7.44 3.68 -4.07
CA THR A 123 8.66 3.30 -3.35
C THR A 123 9.88 3.25 -4.28
N MET A 124 9.73 2.62 -5.45
CA MET A 124 10.80 2.50 -6.44
C MET A 124 11.25 3.88 -6.97
N PHE A 125 10.31 4.73 -7.40
CA PHE A 125 10.63 6.06 -7.92
C PHE A 125 11.19 6.99 -6.82
N GLY A 126 10.68 6.90 -5.59
CA GLY A 126 11.24 7.61 -4.44
C GLY A 126 12.70 7.24 -4.18
N GLY A 127 13.01 5.94 -4.21
CA GLY A 127 14.38 5.45 -4.05
C GLY A 127 15.32 5.86 -5.18
N ILE A 128 14.85 5.88 -6.43
CA ILE A 128 15.64 6.35 -7.58
C ILE A 128 15.96 7.84 -7.44
N PHE A 129 14.99 8.66 -7.02
CA PHE A 129 15.19 10.10 -6.86
C PHE A 129 16.17 10.43 -5.73
N GLU A 130 16.07 9.74 -4.59
CA GLU A 130 17.05 9.86 -3.50
C GLU A 130 18.45 9.40 -3.93
N GLY A 131 18.54 8.31 -4.70
CA GLY A 131 19.78 7.85 -5.31
C GLY A 131 20.41 8.92 -6.20
N PHE A 132 19.63 9.52 -7.10
CA PHE A 132 20.10 10.57 -8.00
C PHE A 132 20.56 11.82 -7.24
N LYS A 133 19.81 12.23 -6.20
CA LYS A 133 20.17 13.36 -5.34
C LYS A 133 21.51 13.12 -4.63
N SER A 134 21.72 11.93 -4.09
CA SER A 134 22.97 11.57 -3.40
C SER A 134 24.19 11.57 -4.35
N VAL A 135 24.02 11.09 -5.59
CA VAL A 135 25.06 11.12 -6.62
C VAL A 135 25.35 12.55 -7.06
N LYS A 136 24.32 13.38 -7.27
CA LYS A 136 24.47 14.79 -7.60
C LYS A 136 25.23 15.53 -6.49
N GLU A 137 24.85 15.34 -5.22
CA GLU A 137 25.55 15.93 -4.07
C GLU A 137 27.00 15.46 -3.97
N TYR A 138 27.28 14.19 -4.28
CA TYR A 138 28.64 13.66 -4.32
C TYR A 138 29.48 14.28 -5.44
N ILE A 139 28.92 14.44 -6.64
CA ILE A 139 29.58 15.10 -7.78
C ILE A 139 29.83 16.58 -7.48
N GLU A 140 28.85 17.30 -6.92
CA GLU A 140 29.01 18.71 -6.54
C GLU A 140 30.07 18.89 -5.44
N LYS A 141 30.13 18.00 -4.44
CA LYS A 141 31.18 18.02 -3.42
C LYS A 141 32.57 17.73 -4.01
N ARG A 142 32.69 16.79 -4.95
CA ARG A 142 33.97 16.54 -5.66
C ARG A 142 34.34 17.68 -6.61
N GLY A 143 33.37 18.32 -7.26
CA GLY A 143 33.60 19.48 -8.12
C GLY A 143 34.06 20.71 -7.34
N LYS A 144 33.52 20.93 -6.13
CA LYS A 144 33.94 22.03 -5.24
C LYS A 144 35.27 21.77 -4.53
N ASN A 145 35.56 20.52 -4.17
CA ASN A 145 36.86 20.13 -3.58
C ASN A 145 37.94 19.81 -4.62
N GLY A 146 37.59 19.80 -5.91
CA GLY A 146 38.47 19.57 -7.04
C GLY A 146 39.27 20.80 -7.48
N LYS A 147 39.76 21.64 -6.55
CA LYS A 147 40.91 22.47 -6.90
C LYS A 147 42.07 21.50 -7.16
N PRO A 148 42.69 21.53 -8.35
CA PRO A 148 43.83 20.68 -8.61
C PRO A 148 44.92 21.05 -7.61
N ALA A 149 45.46 20.06 -6.91
CA ALA A 149 46.74 20.19 -6.23
C ALA A 149 47.83 20.36 -7.31
N LYS A 150 47.88 21.52 -7.95
CA LYS A 150 49.04 21.97 -8.70
C LYS A 150 49.52 23.27 -8.07
N VAL A 151 50.83 23.31 -7.81
CA VAL A 151 51.63 24.52 -7.53
C VAL A 151 51.50 25.08 -6.11
N ARG A 152 52.07 24.40 -5.10
CA ARG A 152 52.53 25.08 -3.86
C ARG A 152 53.55 24.27 -3.03
N ALA A 153 54.63 23.83 -3.67
CA ALA A 153 55.91 23.60 -2.99
C ALA A 153 57.03 23.64 -4.06
N LYS A 154 57.50 24.84 -4.44
CA LYS A 154 58.74 25.43 -3.91
C LYS A 154 59.94 24.62 -4.44
N VAL A 155 60.56 24.95 -5.58
CA VAL A 155 61.39 26.15 -5.81
C VAL A 155 62.02 26.65 -4.50
N ARG A 156 62.98 25.86 -3.99
CA ARG A 156 64.08 26.16 -3.05
C ARG A 156 64.68 24.78 -2.77
N ARG A 157 65.90 24.39 -3.14
CA ARG A 157 67.19 25.05 -3.42
C ARG A 157 67.91 24.16 -4.46
N VAL A 158 68.70 24.70 -5.40
CA VAL A 158 70.18 24.79 -5.31
C VAL A 158 70.80 23.66 -4.51
#